data_AF-V9MMP4-F1
#
_entry.id   AF-V9MMP4-F1
#
_cell.length_a   1.000
_cell.length_b   1.000
_cell.length_c   1.000
_cell.angle_alpha   90.00
_cell.angle_beta   90.00
_cell.angle_gamma   90.00
#
_symmetry.space_group_name_H-M   'P 1'
#
loop_
_entity.id
_entity.type
_entity.pdbx_description
1 polymer ?
#
loop_
_entity_poly.entity_id
_entity_poly.type
_entity_poly.pdbx_seq_one_letter_code
_entity_poly.pdbx_strand_id
1 'polypeptide(L)' 'GPVLVLFLRGDVNIGQYTLTRFYSLHTFFLPFIVVIALLAHFLMIRNQGISGPS' A
#
# COMPACT_ATOMS: atom_id res chain seq x y z
N GLY A 1 5.05 1.26 20.62
CA GLY A 1 4.34 2.51 20.93
C GLY A 1 2.84 2.27 20.90
N PRO A 2 2.10 2.53 21.99
CA PRO A 2 0.67 2.23 22.11
C PRO A 2 -0.20 2.98 21.08
N VAL A 3 0.26 4.16 20.62
CA VAL A 3 -0.40 4.97 19.59
C VAL A 3 -0.48 4.26 18.24
N LEU A 4 0.58 3.53 17.85
CA LEU A 4 0.60 2.79 16.59
C LEU A 4 -0.39 1.62 16.62
N VAL A 5 -0.51 0.94 17.76
CA VAL A 5 -1.44 -0.18 17.96
C VAL A 5 -2.89 0.30 17.96
N LEU A 6 -3.19 1.44 18.58
CA LEU A 6 -4.52 2.05 18.56
C LEU A 6 -4.92 2.55 17.16
N PHE A 7 -3.97 3.07 16.40
CA PHE A 7 -4.22 3.51 15.01
C PHE A 7 -4.46 2.32 14.07
N LEU A 8 -3.67 1.25 14.20
CA LEU A 8 -3.79 0.03 13.41
C LEU A 8 -5.01 -0.83 13.80
N ARG A 9 -5.33 -0.96 15.09
CA ARG A 9 -6.47 -1.77 15.58
C ARG A 9 -7.77 -0.98 15.80
N GLY A 10 -7.76 0.35 15.82
CA GLY A 10 -8.98 1.17 15.95
C GLY A 10 -9.75 1.05 17.28
N ASP A 11 -9.57 -0.03 18.05
CA ASP A 11 -10.10 -0.33 19.39
C ASP A 11 -9.35 -1.54 19.99
N VAL A 12 -9.58 -1.88 21.27
CA VAL A 12 -8.99 -3.03 21.98
C VAL A 12 -9.57 -4.38 21.51
N ASN A 13 -10.76 -4.36 20.88
CA ASN A 13 -11.39 -5.52 20.25
C ASN A 13 -11.38 -5.40 18.71
N ILE A 14 -10.90 -6.43 18.03
CA ILE A 14 -10.96 -6.55 16.56
C ILE A 14 -12.43 -6.80 16.19
N GLY A 15 -13.13 -5.75 15.75
CA GLY A 15 -14.56 -5.79 15.40
C GLY A 15 -14.88 -5.14 14.05
N GLN A 16 -16.16 -4.86 13.78
CA GLN A 16 -16.67 -4.34 12.51
C GLN A 16 -15.94 -3.07 12.01
N TYR A 17 -15.52 -2.18 12.91
CA TYR A 17 -14.76 -0.98 12.58
C TYR A 17 -13.35 -1.26 12.04
N THR A 18 -12.68 -2.33 12.49
CA THR A 18 -11.39 -2.74 11.91
C THR A 18 -11.57 -3.27 10.50
N LEU A 19 -12.60 -4.10 10.27
CA LEU A 19 -12.89 -4.68 8.97
C LEU A 19 -13.15 -3.59 7.91
N THR A 20 -13.93 -2.56 8.24
CA THR A 20 -14.19 -1.43 7.34
C THR A 20 -12.93 -0.62 7.04
N ARG A 21 -12.05 -0.39 8.02
CA ARG A 21 -10.77 0.29 7.79
C ARG A 21 -9.82 -0.54 6.93
N PHE A 22 -9.69 -1.84 7.20
CA PHE A 22 -8.89 -2.75 6.38
C PHE A 22 -9.42 -2.86 4.96
N TYR A 23 -10.74 -2.96 4.79
CA TYR A 23 -11.37 -2.95 3.47
C TYR A 23 -11.04 -1.67 2.71
N SER A 24 -11.23 -0.50 3.31
CA SER A 24 -10.91 0.79 2.67
C SER A 24 -9.41 0.92 2.35
N LEU A 25 -8.52 0.47 3.24
CA LEU A 25 -7.09 0.46 2.97
C LEU A 25 -6.76 -0.50 1.80
N HIS A 26 -7.45 -1.64 1.71
CA HIS A 26 -7.17 -2.65 0.69
C HIS A 26 -7.76 -2.36 -0.69
N THR A 27 -8.97 -1.81 -0.78
CA THR A 27 -9.63 -1.56 -2.08
C THR A 27 -9.36 -0.17 -2.64
N PHE A 28 -8.97 0.79 -1.81
CA PHE A 28 -8.70 2.15 -2.25
C PHE A 28 -7.22 2.52 -2.12
N PHE A 29 -6.65 2.39 -0.93
CA PHE A 29 -5.30 2.92 -0.65
C PHE A 29 -4.18 2.08 -1.27
N LEU A 30 -4.20 0.75 -1.06
CA LEU A 30 -3.20 -0.16 -1.63
C LEU A 30 -3.21 -0.16 -3.16
N PRO A 31 -4.36 -0.24 -3.86
CA PRO A 31 -4.38 -0.23 -5.32
C PRO A 31 -3.88 1.09 -5.89
N PHE A 32 -4.19 2.22 -5.23
CA PHE A 32 -3.67 3.52 -5.62
C PHE A 32 -2.13 3.60 -5.53
N ILE A 33 -1.55 3.13 -4.42
CA ILE A 33 -0.09 3.06 -4.25
C ILE A 33 0.54 2.13 -5.29
N VAL A 34 -0.06 0.97 -5.54
CA VAL A 34 0.43 0.01 -6.53
C VAL A 34 0.43 0.61 -7.94
N VAL A 35 -0.62 1.34 -8.33
CA VAL A 35 -0.67 2.02 -9.64
C VAL A 35 0.46 3.05 -9.76
N ILE A 36 0.69 3.88 -8.73
CA ILE A 36 1.79 4.85 -8.73
C ILE A 36 3.15 4.16 -8.80
N ALA A 37 3.35 3.09 -8.02
CA ALA A 37 4.59 2.34 -7.99
C ALA A 37 4.87 1.67 -9.34
N LEU A 38 3.85 1.07 -9.98
CA LEU A 38 3.95 0.49 -11.31
C LEU A 38 4.24 1.56 -12.36
N LEU A 39 3.58 2.72 -12.30
CA LEU A 39 3.88 3.83 -13.20
C LEU A 39 5.33 4.29 -13.05
N ALA A 40 5.79 4.50 -11.83
CA ALA A 40 7.18 4.85 -11.55
C ALA A 40 8.16 3.77 -12.04
N HIS A 41 7.85 2.50 -11.80
CA HIS A 41 8.64 1.36 -12.25
C HIS A 41 8.75 1.30 -13.78
N PHE A 42 7.65 1.46 -14.51
CA PHE A 42 7.65 1.48 -15.97
C PHE A 42 8.39 2.70 -16.54
N LEU A 43 8.26 3.87 -15.92
CA LEU A 43 9.01 5.05 -16.31
C LEU A 43 10.51 4.86 -16.10
N MET A 44 10.91 4.23 -14.99
CA MET A 44 12.32 3.88 -14.75
C MET A 44 12.84 2.91 -15.80
N ILE A 45 12.10 1.85 -16.13
CA ILE A 45 12.48 0.90 -17.20
C ILE A 45 12.60 1.62 -18.55
N ARG A 46 11.63 2.50 -18.89
CA ARG A 46 11.66 3.28 -20.13
C ARG A 46 12.89 4.20 -20.19
N ASN A 47 13.25 4.83 -19.09
CA ASN A 47 14.31 5.83 -19.04
C ASN A 47 15.71 5.21 -18.93
N GLN A 48 15.86 4.08 -18.21
CA GLN A 48 17.15 3.42 -18.01
C GLN A 48 17.52 2.47 -19.17
N GLY A 49 16.52 2.03 -19.95
CA GLY A 49 16.72 0.99 -20.97
C GLY A 49 16.93 -0.38 -20.34
N ILE A 50 16.76 -1.44 -21.13
CA ILE A 50 17.01 -2.81 -20.68
C ILE A 50 18.52 -2.94 -20.46
N SER A 51 18.94 -3.26 -19.23
CA SER A 51 20.34 -3.55 -18.93
C SER A 51 20.84 -4.61 -19.91
N GLY A 52 21.81 -4.24 -20.74
CA GLY A 52 22.44 -5.16 -21.68
C GLY A 52 23.06 -6.34 -20.94
N PRO A 53 23.05 -7.55 -21.53
CA PRO A 53 23.55 -8.74 -20.87
C PRO A 53 25.06 -8.61 -20.63
N SER A 54 25.48 -8.86 -19.39
CA SER A 54 26.87 -9.13 -19.01
C SER A 54 27.37 -10.44 -19.60
#